data_AF-A0A1Z4N1X4-F1
#
_entry.id   AF-A0A1Z4N1X4-F1
#
_cell.length_a   1.000
_cell.length_b   1.000
_cell.length_c   1.000
_cell.angle_alpha   90.00
_cell.angle_beta   90.00
_cell.angle_gamma   90.00
#
_symmetry.space_group_name_H-M   'P 1'
#
loop_
_entity.id
_entity.type
_entity.pdbx_description
1 polymer ?
#
loop_
_entity_poly.entity_id
_entity_poly.type
_entity_poly.pdbx_seq_one_letter_code
_entity_poly.pdbx_strand_id
1 'polypeptide(L)'
;MTDRRRSDDYKQISGYIPLDLALEFKSICARLGISQSDAIEEMAHEWIAQKTGSSSNSSRNAAPKTIADLVRTNMTELKRCGIKNLSALAKGEVLPTPGDFAIITSALAIPEEERVKIWEETFKLSVYQDTRGVKVYRDSGGVKEDECEYS
;
A
#
# COMPACT_ATOMS: atom_id res chain seq x y z
N MET A 1 -24.04 33.34 -24.88
CA MET A 1 -22.98 32.42 -24.46
C MET A 1 -21.66 33.16 -24.60
N THR A 2 -21.04 33.56 -23.49
CA THR A 2 -19.82 34.37 -23.51
C THR A 2 -18.67 33.53 -24.05
N ASP A 3 -17.97 34.04 -25.06
CA ASP A 3 -16.79 33.37 -25.61
C ASP A 3 -15.71 33.31 -24.53
N ARG A 4 -15.49 32.12 -23.95
CA ARG A 4 -14.49 31.88 -22.89
C ARG A 4 -13.07 32.28 -23.36
N ARG A 5 -12.81 32.35 -24.67
CA ARG A 5 -11.51 32.78 -25.21
C ARG A 5 -11.24 34.27 -25.01
N ARG A 6 -12.27 35.07 -24.75
CA ARG A 6 -12.22 36.53 -24.61
C ARG A 6 -12.50 37.01 -23.20
N SER A 7 -12.65 36.10 -22.24
CA SER A 7 -12.84 36.42 -20.83
C SER A 7 -11.49 36.39 -20.12
N ASP A 8 -11.26 37.39 -19.27
CA ASP A 8 -10.05 37.50 -18.45
C ASP A 8 -9.93 36.39 -17.40
N ASP A 9 -11.05 35.70 -17.11
CA ASP A 9 -11.12 34.62 -16.13
C ASP A 9 -10.60 33.28 -16.68
N TYR A 10 -10.35 33.18 -17.99
CA TYR A 10 -9.89 31.94 -18.63
C TYR A 10 -8.50 32.12 -19.24
N LYS A 11 -7.65 31.09 -19.05
CA LYS A 11 -6.36 30.96 -19.73
C LYS A 11 -6.24 29.64 -20.47
N GLN A 12 -5.66 29.71 -21.66
CA GLN A 12 -5.33 28.52 -22.44
C GLN A 12 -4.13 27.80 -21.83
N ILE A 13 -4.28 26.51 -21.56
CA ILE A 13 -3.20 25.60 -21.21
C ILE A 13 -2.69 24.96 -22.52
N SER A 14 -1.38 24.98 -22.74
CA SER A 14 -0.74 24.41 -23.93
C SER A 14 0.16 23.23 -23.57
N GLY A 15 0.10 22.17 -24.37
CA GLY A 15 0.89 20.95 -24.19
C GLY A 15 0.66 19.95 -25.33
N TYR A 16 1.62 19.06 -25.54
CA TYR A 16 1.50 17.97 -26.52
C TYR A 16 1.07 16.68 -25.82
N ILE A 17 0.12 15.97 -26.42
CA ILE A 17 -0.32 14.65 -25.99
C ILE A 17 -0.27 13.69 -27.20
N PRO A 18 -0.15 12.37 -26.97
CA PRO A 18 -0.23 11.38 -28.04
C PRO A 18 -1.53 11.52 -28.86
N LEU A 19 -1.43 11.29 -30.18
CA LEU A 19 -2.56 11.45 -31.10
C LEU A 19 -3.74 10.55 -30.72
N ASP A 20 -3.48 9.28 -30.43
CA ASP A 20 -4.52 8.30 -30.10
C ASP A 20 -5.29 8.71 -28.86
N LEU A 21 -4.56 9.19 -27.83
CA LEU A 21 -5.15 9.70 -26.60
C LEU A 21 -6.02 10.94 -26.86
N ALA A 22 -5.57 11.84 -27.73
CA ALA A 22 -6.35 13.03 -28.10
C ALA A 22 -7.65 12.67 -28.83
N LEU A 23 -7.61 11.65 -29.70
CA LEU A 23 -8.78 11.18 -30.44
C LEU A 23 -9.79 10.49 -29.51
N GLU A 24 -9.30 9.63 -28.63
CA GLU A 24 -10.14 8.94 -27.65
C GLU A 24 -10.81 9.93 -26.70
N PHE A 25 -10.04 10.88 -26.15
CA PHE A 25 -10.56 11.94 -25.28
C PHE A 25 -11.69 12.73 -25.96
N LYS A 26 -11.48 13.17 -27.21
CA LYS A 26 -12.49 13.90 -27.98
C LYS A 26 -13.73 13.06 -28.26
N SER A 27 -13.55 11.78 -28.58
CA SER A 27 -14.64 10.82 -28.82
C SER A 27 -15.51 10.66 -27.57
N ILE A 28 -14.89 10.52 -26.40
CA ILE A 28 -15.59 10.42 -25.11
C ILE A 28 -16.35 11.71 -24.81
N CYS A 29 -15.72 12.87 -24.98
CA CYS A 29 -16.38 14.16 -24.76
C CYS A 29 -17.63 14.31 -25.65
N ALA A 30 -17.50 13.96 -26.94
CA ALA A 30 -18.62 14.00 -27.88
C ALA A 30 -19.75 13.02 -27.48
N ARG A 31 -19.40 11.80 -27.09
CA ARG A 31 -20.36 10.77 -26.64
C ARG A 31 -21.13 11.20 -25.40
N LEU A 32 -20.48 11.90 -24.47
CA LEU A 32 -21.07 12.38 -23.23
C LEU A 32 -21.75 13.76 -23.37
N GLY A 33 -21.62 14.41 -24.52
CA GLY A 33 -22.19 15.75 -24.74
C GLY A 33 -21.53 16.85 -23.89
N ILE A 34 -20.29 16.63 -23.45
CA ILE A 34 -19.54 17.59 -22.61
C ILE A 34 -18.52 18.36 -23.45
N SER A 35 -18.21 19.59 -23.05
CA SER A 35 -17.17 20.36 -23.73
C SER A 35 -15.78 19.87 -23.31
N GLN A 36 -14.82 19.91 -24.23
CA GLN A 36 -13.42 19.56 -23.94
C GLN A 36 -12.84 20.46 -22.83
N SER A 37 -13.27 21.72 -22.77
CA SER A 37 -12.85 22.66 -21.72
C SER A 37 -13.36 22.23 -20.35
N ASP A 38 -14.63 21.84 -20.22
CA ASP A 38 -15.19 21.40 -18.93
C ASP A 38 -14.49 20.11 -18.45
N ALA A 39 -14.24 19.17 -19.36
CA ALA A 39 -13.52 17.94 -19.04
C ALA A 39 -12.07 18.22 -18.59
N ILE A 40 -11.38 19.16 -19.24
CA ILE A 40 -10.02 19.57 -18.83
C ILE A 40 -10.04 20.28 -17.47
N GLU A 41 -11.04 21.11 -17.21
CA GLU A 41 -11.22 21.81 -15.95
C GLU A 41 -11.41 20.83 -14.78
N GLU A 42 -12.27 19.82 -14.96
CA GLU A 42 -12.48 18.75 -13.98
C GLU A 42 -11.18 17.98 -13.71
N MET A 43 -10.49 17.52 -14.76
CA MET A 43 -9.21 16.81 -14.63
C MET A 43 -8.13 17.67 -13.96
N ALA A 44 -8.09 18.97 -14.24
CA ALA A 44 -7.15 19.90 -13.62
C ALA A 44 -7.44 20.08 -12.13
N HIS A 45 -8.71 20.22 -11.74
CA HIS A 45 -9.11 20.27 -10.33
C HIS A 45 -8.72 18.99 -9.59
N GLU A 46 -9.00 17.83 -10.18
CA GLU A 46 -8.65 16.54 -9.59
C GLU A 46 -7.13 16.40 -9.44
N TRP A 47 -6.36 16.74 -10.48
CA TRP A 47 -4.90 16.68 -10.45
C TRP A 47 -4.32 17.62 -9.38
N ILE A 48 -4.82 18.85 -9.29
CA ILE A 48 -4.40 19.81 -8.24
C ILE A 48 -4.74 19.23 -6.86
N ALA A 49 -5.96 18.73 -6.66
CA ALA A 49 -6.37 18.14 -5.39
C ALA A 49 -5.50 16.94 -4.99
N GLN A 50 -5.09 16.10 -5.93
CA GLN A 50 -4.16 14.99 -5.68
C GLN A 50 -2.75 15.47 -5.29
N LYS A 51 -2.31 16.64 -5.78
CA LYS A 51 -0.97 17.18 -5.53
C LYS A 51 -0.89 18.11 -4.33
N THR A 52 -1.96 18.84 -4.01
CA THR A 52 -2.04 19.78 -2.88
C THR A 52 -2.71 19.15 -1.67
N GLY A 53 -3.58 18.17 -1.87
CA GLY A 53 -4.12 17.29 -0.85
C GLY A 53 -3.06 16.29 -0.38
N SER A 54 -2.15 16.76 0.47
CA SER A 54 -1.30 15.99 1.39
C SER A 54 -1.33 14.46 1.20
N SER A 55 -0.35 13.91 0.48
CA SER A 55 0.29 12.58 0.60
C SER A 55 -0.47 11.40 1.27
N SER A 56 -1.79 11.28 1.19
CA SER A 56 -2.55 10.34 2.04
C SER A 56 -3.31 9.26 1.29
N ASN A 57 -3.35 9.26 -0.05
CA ASN A 57 -4.08 8.24 -0.83
C ASN A 57 -3.30 7.50 -1.91
N SER A 58 -2.01 7.77 -2.14
CA SER A 58 -1.18 6.88 -2.97
C SER A 58 -0.85 5.53 -2.31
N SER A 59 -1.27 5.30 -1.07
CA SER A 59 -1.16 4.00 -0.39
C SER A 59 -2.40 3.11 -0.49
N ARG A 60 -3.52 3.55 -1.09
CA ARG A 60 -4.72 2.70 -1.21
C ARG A 60 -4.72 1.75 -2.41
N ASN A 61 -3.80 1.93 -3.37
CA ASN A 61 -3.67 1.06 -4.54
C ASN A 61 -2.35 0.26 -4.56
N ALA A 62 -1.52 0.35 -3.51
CA ALA A 62 -0.54 -0.68 -3.29
C ALA A 62 -1.31 -1.87 -2.68
N ALA A 63 -1.53 -2.92 -3.48
CA ALA A 63 -2.01 -4.19 -2.95
C ALA A 63 -1.22 -4.49 -1.67
N PRO A 64 -1.88 -4.70 -0.51
CA PRO A 64 -1.18 -4.85 0.76
C PRO A 64 -0.28 -6.08 0.67
N LYS A 65 1.03 -5.83 0.57
CA LYS A 65 2.07 -6.84 0.38
C LYS A 65 2.37 -7.60 1.66
N THR A 66 2.21 -6.93 2.80
CA THR A 66 2.58 -7.47 4.10
C THR A 66 1.39 -7.63 5.03
N ILE A 67 1.55 -8.49 6.03
CA ILE A 67 0.56 -8.69 7.08
C ILE A 67 0.30 -7.38 7.85
N ALA A 68 1.32 -6.54 8.04
CA ALA A 68 1.17 -5.23 8.69
C ALA A 68 0.27 -4.29 7.87
N ASP A 69 0.40 -4.29 6.54
CA ASP A 69 -0.43 -3.48 5.64
C ASP A 69 -1.88 -3.96 5.59
N LEU A 70 -2.08 -5.29 5.59
CA LEU A 70 -3.41 -5.91 5.69
C LEU A 70 -4.11 -5.54 6.98
N VAL A 71 -3.39 -5.64 8.09
CA VAL A 71 -3.91 -5.32 9.42
C VAL A 71 -4.22 -3.84 9.55
N ARG A 72 -3.35 -2.96 9.05
CA ARG A 72 -3.56 -1.51 9.07
C ARG A 72 -4.79 -1.10 8.27
N THR A 73 -4.96 -1.68 7.09
CA THR A 73 -6.09 -1.38 6.19
C THR A 73 -7.42 -1.89 6.75
N ASN A 74 -7.41 -3.02 7.46
CA ASN A 74 -8.63 -3.70 7.91
C ASN A 74 -8.78 -3.73 9.44
N MET A 75 -8.21 -2.75 10.16
CA MET A 75 -8.20 -2.76 11.63
C MET A 75 -9.60 -2.86 12.25
N THR A 76 -10.62 -2.28 11.64
CA THR A 76 -11.99 -2.27 12.20
C THR A 76 -12.63 -3.65 12.19
N GLU A 77 -12.41 -4.44 11.14
CA GLU A 77 -12.92 -5.82 11.05
C GLU A 77 -12.13 -6.75 11.98
N LEU A 78 -10.80 -6.61 12.01
CA LEU A 78 -9.95 -7.47 12.85
C LEU A 78 -10.08 -7.21 14.35
N LYS A 79 -10.47 -5.99 14.75
CA LYS A 79 -10.82 -5.67 16.15
C LYS A 79 -11.99 -6.52 16.66
N ARG A 80 -12.91 -6.92 15.79
CA ARG A 80 -14.05 -7.79 16.15
C ARG A 80 -13.63 -9.24 16.34
N CYS A 81 -12.49 -9.65 15.78
CA CYS A 81 -11.98 -11.03 15.83
C CYS A 81 -11.16 -11.36 17.10
N GLY A 82 -10.92 -10.39 18.00
CA GLY A 82 -10.30 -10.66 19.31
C GLY A 82 -8.78 -10.90 19.30
N ILE A 83 -8.07 -10.46 18.27
CA ILE A 83 -6.60 -10.59 18.18
C ILE A 83 -5.94 -9.66 19.20
N LYS A 84 -5.24 -10.24 20.19
CA LYS A 84 -4.66 -9.49 21.33
C LYS A 84 -3.55 -8.52 20.91
N ASN A 85 -2.79 -8.84 19.87
CA ASN A 85 -1.61 -8.09 19.45
C ASN A 85 -1.82 -7.26 18.17
N LEU A 86 -3.07 -6.93 17.83
CA LEU A 86 -3.43 -6.29 16.56
C LEU A 86 -2.69 -4.96 16.30
N SER A 87 -2.47 -4.16 17.35
CA SER A 87 -1.75 -2.89 17.26
C SER A 87 -0.25 -3.06 16.99
N ALA A 88 0.38 -4.08 17.59
CA ALA A 88 1.79 -4.41 17.37
C ALA A 88 2.02 -4.98 15.96
N LEU A 89 1.07 -5.79 15.46
CA LEU A 89 1.08 -6.31 14.09
C LEU A 89 0.94 -5.19 13.05
N ALA A 90 0.04 -4.22 13.28
CA ALA A 90 -0.14 -3.07 12.37
C ALA A 90 1.12 -2.20 12.20
N LYS A 91 1.94 -2.14 13.25
CA LYS A 91 3.21 -1.40 13.30
C LYS A 91 4.40 -2.21 12.76
N GLY A 92 4.25 -3.52 12.56
CA GLY A 92 5.34 -4.41 12.15
C GLY A 92 6.37 -4.68 13.25
N GLU A 93 6.04 -4.40 14.52
CA GLU A 93 6.94 -4.59 15.67
C GLU A 93 7.06 -6.08 16.07
N VAL A 94 6.04 -6.89 15.74
CA VAL A 94 5.94 -8.29 16.14
C VAL A 94 5.57 -9.13 14.92
N LEU A 95 6.21 -10.29 14.77
CA LEU A 95 5.85 -11.26 13.74
C LEU A 95 4.50 -11.92 14.09
N PRO A 96 3.60 -12.10 13.11
CA PRO A 96 2.33 -12.78 13.35
C PRO A 96 2.56 -14.24 13.73
N THR A 97 1.95 -14.67 14.84
CA THR A 97 1.86 -16.09 15.19
C THR A 97 1.06 -16.81 14.09
N PRO A 98 1.36 -18.08 13.76
CA PRO A 98 0.55 -18.84 12.81
C PRO A 98 -0.96 -18.81 13.10
N GLY A 99 -1.34 -18.77 14.38
CA GLY A 99 -2.73 -18.62 14.81
C GLY A 99 -3.34 -17.24 14.49
N ASP A 100 -2.60 -16.15 14.73
CA ASP A 100 -3.06 -14.79 14.40
C ASP A 100 -3.25 -14.62 12.89
N PHE A 101 -2.34 -15.19 12.10
CA PHE A 101 -2.40 -15.17 10.65
C PHE A 101 -3.60 -15.93 10.09
N ALA A 102 -3.93 -17.09 10.65
CA ALA A 102 -5.12 -17.85 10.28
C ALA A 102 -6.41 -17.04 10.54
N ILE A 103 -6.48 -16.33 11.66
CA ILE A 103 -7.64 -15.47 12.00
C ILE A 103 -7.74 -14.29 11.01
N ILE A 104 -6.63 -13.62 10.71
CA ILE A 104 -6.59 -12.47 9.79
C ILE A 104 -7.02 -12.88 8.38
N THR A 105 -6.42 -13.94 7.84
CA THR A 105 -6.69 -14.40 6.47
C THR A 105 -8.09 -14.96 6.31
N SER A 106 -8.62 -15.62 7.35
CA SER A 106 -10.01 -16.10 7.39
C SER A 106 -11.00 -14.93 7.45
N ALA A 107 -10.78 -13.95 8.33
CA ALA A 107 -11.64 -12.78 8.46
C ALA A 107 -11.71 -11.94 7.18
N LEU A 108 -10.61 -11.88 6.43
CA LEU A 108 -10.51 -11.15 5.17
C LEU A 108 -10.86 -11.98 3.92
N ALA A 109 -11.28 -13.24 4.10
CA ALA A 109 -11.61 -14.16 3.01
C ALA A 109 -10.52 -14.25 1.91
N ILE A 110 -9.25 -14.18 2.32
CA ILE A 110 -8.10 -14.17 1.39
C ILE A 110 -7.89 -15.58 0.81
N PRO A 111 -7.73 -15.75 -0.51
CA PRO A 111 -7.48 -17.05 -1.15
C PRO A 111 -6.09 -17.61 -0.80
N GLU A 112 -5.92 -18.93 -0.86
CA GLU A 112 -4.72 -19.62 -0.36
C GLU A 112 -3.43 -19.17 -1.06
N GLU A 113 -3.50 -18.89 -2.37
CA GLU A 113 -2.37 -18.45 -3.17
C GLU A 113 -1.83 -17.09 -2.72
N GLU A 114 -2.70 -16.21 -2.22
CA GLU A 114 -2.32 -14.91 -1.69
C GLU A 114 -1.75 -15.04 -0.28
N ARG A 115 -2.26 -15.97 0.54
CA ARG A 115 -1.76 -16.21 1.90
C ARG A 115 -0.27 -16.56 1.88
N VAL A 116 0.15 -17.44 0.98
CA VAL A 116 1.56 -17.84 0.85
C VAL A 116 2.44 -16.66 0.46
N LYS A 117 2.01 -15.84 -0.52
CA LYS A 117 2.75 -14.65 -0.96
C LYS A 117 2.90 -13.62 0.16
N ILE A 118 1.82 -13.32 0.87
CA ILE A 118 1.80 -12.38 2.00
C ILE A 118 2.72 -12.85 3.12
N TRP A 119 2.71 -14.16 3.41
CA TRP A 119 3.60 -14.76 4.39
C TRP A 119 5.06 -14.61 3.97
N GLU A 120 5.41 -15.04 2.75
CA GLU A 120 6.78 -14.90 2.21
C GLU A 120 7.27 -13.45 2.22
N GLU A 121 6.45 -12.49 1.80
CA GLU A 121 6.83 -11.07 1.77
C GLU A 121 7.04 -10.52 3.18
N THR A 122 6.25 -10.95 4.17
CA THR A 122 6.43 -10.56 5.58
C THR A 122 7.76 -11.07 6.14
N PHE A 123 8.16 -12.30 5.80
CA PHE A 123 9.43 -12.87 6.25
C PHE A 123 10.65 -12.35 5.47
N LYS A 124 10.51 -12.02 4.18
CA LYS A 124 11.59 -11.39 3.41
C LYS A 124 12.01 -10.06 4.03
N LEU A 125 11.06 -9.27 4.55
CA LEU A 125 11.37 -7.99 5.20
C LEU A 125 11.98 -8.13 6.60
N SER A 126 11.63 -9.16 7.37
CA SER A 126 12.18 -9.36 8.72
C SER A 126 13.67 -9.71 8.69
N VAL A 127 14.14 -10.44 7.68
CA VAL A 127 15.56 -10.79 7.50
C VAL A 127 16.43 -9.57 7.20
N TYR A 128 15.89 -8.53 6.53
CA TYR A 128 16.64 -7.33 6.19
C TYR A 128 16.55 -6.20 7.24
N GLN A 129 15.56 -6.23 8.14
CA GLN A 129 15.43 -5.22 9.20
C GLN A 129 16.37 -5.45 10.40
N ASP A 130 17.00 -6.62 10.52
CA ASP A 130 17.82 -6.99 11.69
C ASP A 130 19.25 -6.39 11.71
N THR A 131 19.64 -5.60 10.71
CA THR A 131 20.99 -4.99 10.68
C THR A 131 21.15 -3.74 11.54
N ARG A 132 20.09 -3.26 12.23
CA ARG A 132 20.13 -2.02 13.02
C ARG A 132 20.06 -2.17 14.54
N GLY A 133 20.08 -3.39 15.10
CA GLY A 133 19.82 -3.57 16.54
C GLY A 133 20.69 -4.53 17.34
N VAL A 134 21.48 -5.42 16.72
CA VAL A 134 22.16 -6.45 17.52
C VAL A 134 23.56 -5.99 17.97
N LYS A 135 23.65 -5.46 19.19
CA LYS A 135 24.91 -5.48 19.96
C LYS A 135 25.23 -6.93 20.28
N VAL A 136 26.04 -7.56 19.44
CA VAL A 136 26.62 -8.88 19.71
C VAL A 136 27.61 -8.73 20.86
N TYR A 137 27.21 -9.11 22.08
CA TYR A 137 28.17 -9.46 23.11
C TYR A 137 28.70 -10.85 22.76
N ARG A 138 29.97 -10.93 22.33
CA ARG A 138 30.69 -12.20 22.23
C ARG A 138 30.88 -12.74 23.63
N ASP A 139 29.99 -13.62 24.07
CA ASP A 139 30.26 -14.44 25.24
C ASP A 139 31.32 -15.48 24.85
N SER A 140 32.49 -15.35 25.47
CA SER A 140 33.69 -16.13 25.18
C SER A 140 33.75 -17.33 26.13
N GLY A 141 32.68 -18.14 26.15
CA GLY A 141 32.61 -19.37 26.93
C GLY A 141 32.88 -20.58 26.03
N GLY A 142 34.14 -21.00 25.96
CA GLY A 142 34.53 -22.19 25.21
C GLY A 142 33.81 -23.44 25.73
N VAL A 143 33.15 -24.15 24.82
CA VAL A 143 32.62 -25.50 25.06
C VAL A 143 33.82 -26.42 25.25
N LYS A 144 33.96 -27.01 26.44
CA LYS A 144 34.81 -28.18 26.62
C LYS A 144 33.97 -29.41 26.27
N GLU A 145 34.29 -29.99 25.13
CA GLU A 145 34.03 -31.40 24.84
C GLU A 145 34.93 -32.21 25.77
N ASP A 146 34.37 -33.08 26.61
CA ASP A 146 34.79 -34.48 26.67
C ASP A 146 34.05 -35.27 27.76
N GLU A 147 33.66 -36.47 27.33
CA GLU A 147 33.55 -37.72 28.08
C GLU A 147 32.54 -37.81 29.24
N CYS A 148 31.45 -38.53 28.98
CA CYS A 148 30.91 -39.50 29.95
C CYS A 148 30.49 -40.75 29.19
N GLU A 149 31.37 -41.77 29.25
CA GLU A 149 31.11 -43.14 28.81
C GLU A 149 29.93 -43.80 29.55
N TYR A 150 29.43 -44.84 28.87
CA TYR A 150 28.29 -45.71 29.19
C TYR A 150 28.47 -46.55 30.47
N SER A 151 27.31 -46.86 31.08
CA SER A 151 26.93 -48.01 31.94
C SER A 151 27.90 -48.56 32.98
#